data_AF-A0A7R8H1Y1-F1
#
_entry.id   AF-A0A7R8H1Y1-F1
#
_cell.length_a   1.000
_cell.length_b   1.000
_cell.length_c   1.000
_cell.angle_alpha   90.00
_cell.angle_beta   90.00
_cell.angle_gamma   90.00
#
_symmetry.space_group_name_H-M   'P 1'
#
loop_
_entity.id
_entity.type
_entity.pdbx_description
1 polymer ?
#
loop_
_entity_poly.entity_id
_entity_poly.type
_entity_poly.pdbx_seq_one_letter_code
_entity_poly.pdbx_strand_id
1 'polypeptide(L)'
;MQEEAGTQLKLIINLIKNGKALFKPMRFSGNHVSFHRLLGFRRAVPSNRKTIEYFKKFVLSCHAVCGEIDIINGSLAAFLPPKYIVPRKVWRHPWRRSYHKRRKTNWENDPYYCDVIKEIFPYNNGRRLFDIMDLSVFDFLMGNMDRHHYETIVSFENYTYPIHLDHGRGFGDSSKNENSILAPIYQCCLFKYSTLKSPILFEPHLKAIDHRLIIVLKTLRECLKKQGKSLKDIFHLEKDYDRGHQVLSNSQV
;
A
#
# COMPACT_ATOMS: atom_id res chain seq x y z
N MET A 1 17.51 12.48 14.66
CA MET A 1 18.23 12.95 13.45
C MET A 1 17.22 13.08 12.31
N GLN A 2 17.45 13.92 11.30
CA GLN A 2 16.59 13.92 10.10
C GLN A 2 16.95 12.72 9.21
N GLU A 3 15.97 12.13 8.52
CA GLU A 3 16.24 11.16 7.45
C GLU A 3 16.58 11.92 6.15
N GLU A 4 17.78 11.69 5.60
CA GLU A 4 18.22 12.32 4.34
C GLU A 4 17.47 11.78 3.10
N ALA A 5 16.87 10.58 3.21
CA ALA A 5 16.14 9.91 2.15
C ALA A 5 14.63 10.24 2.15
N GLY A 6 14.23 11.31 1.46
CA GLY A 6 12.81 11.58 1.18
C GLY A 6 12.51 12.97 0.63
N THR A 7 11.27 13.15 0.16
CA THR A 7 10.74 14.43 -0.35
C THR A 7 9.98 15.26 0.70
N GLN A 8 9.88 14.75 1.93
CA GLN A 8 9.16 15.37 3.04
C GLN A 8 9.94 15.18 4.33
N LEU A 9 9.72 16.07 5.30
CA LEU A 9 10.34 15.99 6.63
C LEU A 9 9.97 14.67 7.33
N LYS A 10 10.99 13.90 7.71
CA LYS A 10 10.89 12.70 8.53
C LYS A 10 12.05 12.71 9.54
N LEU A 11 11.79 12.26 10.76
CA LEU A 11 12.79 12.21 11.82
C LEU A 11 13.05 10.76 12.24
N ILE A 12 14.31 10.42 12.45
CA ILE A 12 14.77 9.17 13.06
C ILE A 12 14.85 9.39 14.57
N ILE A 13 14.04 8.65 15.31
CA ILE A 13 14.00 8.59 16.77
C ILE A 13 14.74 7.33 17.23
N ASN A 14 15.72 7.48 18.11
CA ASN A 14 16.36 6.38 18.81
C ASN A 14 15.56 6.06 20.08
N LEU A 15 15.32 4.77 20.35
CA LEU A 15 14.59 4.27 21.51
C LEU A 15 15.57 3.63 22.51
N ILE A 16 15.16 3.59 23.78
CA ILE A 16 15.98 3.22 24.95
C ILE A 16 16.71 1.86 24.80
N LYS A 17 16.18 0.92 24.01
CA LYS A 17 16.78 -0.41 23.75
C LYS A 17 17.41 -0.56 22.37
N ASN A 18 18.17 0.44 21.90
CA ASN A 18 18.77 0.51 20.54
C ASN A 18 17.79 0.40 19.36
N GLY A 19 16.47 0.38 19.62
CA GLY A 19 15.44 0.40 18.60
C GLY A 19 15.44 1.74 17.86
N LYS A 20 15.09 1.72 16.57
CA LYS A 20 14.90 2.94 15.77
C LYS A 20 13.46 3.01 15.28
N ALA A 21 12.92 4.22 15.27
CA ALA A 21 11.58 4.49 14.77
C ALA A 21 11.57 5.74 13.88
N LEU A 22 10.77 5.68 12.82
CA LEU A 22 10.57 6.78 11.88
C LEU A 22 9.36 7.61 12.34
N PHE A 23 9.61 8.85 12.72
CA PHE A 23 8.58 9.81 13.08
C PHE A 23 8.23 10.71 11.88
N LYS A 24 6.95 10.74 11.51
CA LYS A 24 6.39 11.71 10.56
C LYS A 24 5.49 12.67 11.35
N PRO A 25 5.86 13.96 11.49
CA PRO A 25 5.08 14.91 12.27
C PRO A 25 3.76 15.26 11.56
N MET A 26 2.74 15.58 12.35
CA MET A 26 1.44 16.06 11.88
C MET A 26 1.59 17.46 11.27
N ARG A 27 0.99 17.68 10.10
CA ARG A 27 1.03 18.97 9.39
C ARG A 27 -0.28 19.75 9.40
N PHE A 28 -1.39 19.04 9.53
CA PHE A 28 -2.74 19.59 9.51
C PHE A 28 -3.55 18.95 10.63
N SER A 29 -4.45 19.71 11.25
CA SER A 29 -5.40 19.23 12.25
C SER A 29 -6.44 18.33 11.57
N GLY A 30 -6.45 17.04 11.93
CA GLY A 30 -7.39 16.09 11.35
C GLY A 30 -7.25 14.68 11.92
N ASN A 31 -8.33 13.90 11.86
CA ASN A 31 -8.35 12.50 12.28
C ASN A 31 -7.66 11.58 11.26
N HIS A 32 -6.39 11.86 10.94
CA HIS A 32 -5.56 10.93 10.18
C HIS A 32 -5.29 9.67 11.01
N VAL A 33 -5.87 8.55 10.57
CA VAL A 33 -5.74 7.24 11.23
C VAL A 33 -4.74 6.37 10.44
N SER A 34 -3.80 5.74 11.14
CA SER A 34 -2.86 4.78 10.56
C SER A 34 -3.56 3.41 10.38
N PHE A 35 -4.29 3.24 9.28
CA PHE A 35 -5.18 2.11 8.97
C PHE A 35 -4.46 0.78 8.65
N HIS A 36 -3.43 0.39 9.40
CA HIS A 36 -2.59 -0.78 9.07
C HIS A 36 -3.13 -2.14 9.53
N ARG A 37 -4.17 -2.17 10.38
CA ARG A 37 -4.71 -3.43 10.95
C ARG A 37 -6.12 -3.80 10.47
N LEU A 38 -6.89 -2.84 9.95
CA LEU A 38 -8.33 -3.01 9.67
C LEU A 38 -8.67 -3.77 8.38
N LEU A 39 -7.73 -4.00 7.47
CA LEU A 39 -7.96 -4.70 6.19
C LEU A 39 -7.42 -6.13 6.18
N GLY A 40 -7.09 -6.71 7.33
CA GLY A 40 -6.52 -8.06 7.43
C GLY A 40 -5.09 -8.22 6.86
N PHE A 41 -4.63 -7.28 6.03
CA PHE A 41 -3.29 -7.22 5.46
C PHE A 41 -2.20 -6.99 6.52
N ARG A 42 -1.71 -8.08 7.12
CA ARG A 42 -0.54 -8.09 8.02
C ARG A 42 0.79 -7.89 7.26
N ARG A 43 0.79 -7.00 6.26
CA ARG A 43 1.89 -6.66 5.34
C ARG A 43 2.43 -5.24 5.54
N ALA A 44 1.78 -4.43 6.37
CA ALA A 44 2.19 -3.08 6.71
C ALA A 44 3.06 -3.04 7.97
N VAL A 45 4.04 -2.13 7.99
CA VAL A 45 4.90 -1.91 9.15
C VAL A 45 4.07 -1.35 10.32
N PRO A 46 4.26 -1.84 11.56
CA PRO A 46 3.58 -1.28 12.74
C PRO A 46 3.87 0.23 12.88
N SER A 47 2.80 1.02 12.92
CA SER A 47 2.84 2.46 13.15
C SER A 47 1.73 2.86 14.12
N ASN A 48 2.09 3.67 15.12
CA ASN A 48 1.17 4.17 16.14
C ASN A 48 1.17 5.71 16.14
N ARG A 49 0.04 6.33 16.50
CA ARG A 49 0.01 7.77 16.82
C ARG A 49 0.87 8.01 18.07
N LYS A 50 1.71 9.04 18.03
CA LYS A 50 2.53 9.48 19.17
C LYS A 50 2.58 11.00 19.25
N THR A 51 2.52 11.48 20.47
CA THR A 51 2.74 12.86 20.87
C THR A 51 4.18 12.97 21.37
N ILE A 52 4.93 13.96 20.90
CA ILE A 52 6.30 14.22 21.32
C ILE A 52 6.39 15.69 21.73
N GLU A 53 6.87 15.92 22.95
CA GLU A 53 7.28 17.25 23.44
C GLU A 53 8.61 17.61 22.78
N TYR A 54 8.68 18.75 22.09
CA TYR A 54 9.79 19.08 21.20
C TYR A 54 10.21 20.55 21.31
N PHE A 55 11.14 20.81 22.22
CA PHE A 55 11.75 22.12 22.54
C PHE A 55 12.55 22.81 21.42
N LYS A 56 12.45 22.39 20.15
CA LYS A 56 13.19 23.04 19.05
C LYS A 56 12.30 23.44 17.88
N LYS A 57 12.00 24.73 17.82
CA LYS A 57 11.27 25.39 16.73
C LYS A 57 12.00 25.15 15.40
N PHE A 58 11.48 24.29 14.54
CA PHE A 58 12.00 24.06 13.17
C PHE A 58 11.64 25.25 12.27
N VAL A 59 12.31 26.38 12.47
CA VAL A 59 12.12 27.60 11.67
C VAL A 59 12.96 27.51 10.40
N LEU A 60 12.34 27.07 9.30
CA LEU A 60 12.86 27.32 7.96
C LEU A 60 11.72 27.29 6.92
N SER A 61 11.46 28.45 6.32
CA SER A 61 10.50 28.71 5.24
C SER A 61 9.00 28.54 5.57
N CYS A 62 8.14 28.93 4.62
CA CYS A 62 6.68 28.91 4.65
C CYS A 62 6.03 27.52 4.83
N HIS A 63 6.81 26.46 5.04
CA HIS A 63 6.37 25.07 5.21
C HIS A 63 6.86 24.45 6.53
N ALA A 64 7.25 25.29 7.51
CA ALA A 64 7.60 24.86 8.86
C ALA A 64 6.47 24.07 9.53
N VAL A 65 6.82 23.13 10.39
CA VAL A 65 5.85 22.39 11.21
C VAL A 65 5.82 23.01 12.60
N CYS A 66 4.67 23.54 12.99
CA CYS A 66 4.44 24.17 14.28
C CYS A 66 3.73 23.19 15.24
N GLY A 67 4.17 23.17 16.49
CA GLY A 67 3.46 22.53 17.59
C GLY A 67 2.51 23.49 18.30
N GLU A 68 1.69 22.94 19.18
CA GLU A 68 0.89 23.68 20.15
C GLU A 68 1.61 23.60 21.50
N ILE A 69 2.06 24.75 22.04
CA ILE A 69 2.79 24.83 23.32
C ILE A 69 3.95 23.81 23.38
N ASP A 70 4.85 23.88 22.39
CA ASP A 70 6.01 22.99 22.19
C ASP A 70 5.70 21.47 22.02
N ILE A 71 4.44 21.09 21.90
CA ILE A 71 4.02 19.70 21.64
C ILE A 71 3.73 19.49 20.15
N ILE A 72 4.35 18.47 19.55
CA ILE A 72 4.10 18.04 18.17
C ILE A 72 3.54 16.62 18.14
N ASN A 73 2.31 16.48 17.63
CA ASN A 73 1.70 15.20 17.32
C ASN A 73 2.28 14.61 16.03
N GLY A 74 2.27 13.28 15.89
CA GLY A 74 2.69 12.61 14.66
C GLY A 74 2.43 11.11 14.66
N SER A 75 2.99 10.43 13.65
CA SER A 75 3.00 8.97 13.57
C SER A 75 4.41 8.44 13.77
N LEU A 76 4.53 7.35 14.53
CA LEU A 76 5.78 6.67 14.83
C LEU A 76 5.72 5.24 14.28
N ALA A 77 6.45 5.00 13.20
CA ALA A 77 6.57 3.69 12.56
C ALA A 77 7.87 2.99 13.00
N ALA A 78 7.81 1.68 13.25
CA ALA A 78 9.02 0.90 13.52
C ALA A 78 9.96 0.90 12.30
N PHE A 79 11.28 0.91 12.50
CA PHE A 79 12.19 0.60 11.39
C PHE A 79 12.05 -0.87 11.00
N LEU A 80 12.01 -1.13 9.69
CA LEU A 80 12.29 -2.47 9.16
C LEU A 80 13.73 -2.89 9.52
N PRO A 81 14.01 -4.20 9.62
CA PRO A 81 15.37 -4.67 9.79
C PRO A 81 16.35 -4.05 8.77
N PRO A 82 17.61 -3.80 9.17
CA PRO A 82 18.63 -3.25 8.29
C PRO A 82 18.80 -4.09 7.01
N LYS A 83 19.09 -3.43 5.89
CA LYS A 83 19.22 -4.09 4.57
C LYS A 83 20.36 -5.13 4.51
N TYR A 84 21.34 -5.06 5.42
CA TYR A 84 22.40 -6.07 5.53
C TYR A 84 21.97 -7.36 6.25
N ILE A 85 20.91 -7.32 7.07
CA ILE A 85 20.32 -8.51 7.72
C ILE A 85 19.19 -9.06 6.86
N VAL A 86 18.31 -8.17 6.38
CA VAL A 86 17.17 -8.53 5.53
C VAL A 86 17.24 -7.71 4.25
N PRO A 87 17.91 -8.22 3.21
CA PRO A 87 18.00 -7.54 1.91
C PRO A 87 16.62 -7.34 1.31
N ARG A 88 16.38 -6.12 0.82
CA ARG A 88 15.10 -5.69 0.23
C ARG A 88 15.31 -5.16 -1.17
N LYS A 89 14.52 -5.67 -2.11
CA LYS A 89 14.52 -5.25 -3.52
C LYS A 89 13.39 -4.25 -3.75
N VAL A 90 13.74 -3.11 -4.34
CA VAL A 90 12.77 -2.12 -4.80
C VAL A 90 12.34 -2.49 -6.21
N TRP A 91 11.03 -2.50 -6.46
CA TRP A 91 10.44 -2.77 -7.75
C TRP A 91 9.66 -1.56 -8.23
N ARG A 92 9.76 -1.25 -9.53
CA ARG A 92 8.90 -0.25 -10.19
C ARG A 92 7.50 -0.82 -10.35
N HIS A 93 6.49 -0.06 -9.94
CA HIS A 93 5.10 -0.46 -10.09
C HIS A 93 4.70 -0.42 -11.59
N PRO A 94 3.97 -1.43 -12.14
CA PRO A 94 3.58 -1.40 -13.55
C PRO A 94 2.63 -0.24 -13.85
N TRP A 95 1.60 -0.08 -13.01
CA TRP A 95 0.67 1.05 -13.03
C TRP A 95 1.24 2.32 -12.39
N ARG A 96 2.56 2.56 -12.51
CA ARG A 96 3.18 3.82 -12.06
C ARG A 96 2.68 4.96 -12.94
N ARG A 97 2.18 6.03 -12.34
CA ARG A 97 1.79 7.29 -13.02
C ARG A 97 3.00 7.97 -13.70
N SER A 98 2.72 8.89 -14.63
CA SER A 98 3.76 9.66 -15.32
C SER A 98 4.48 10.67 -14.43
N TYR A 99 3.81 11.16 -13.38
CA TYR A 99 4.19 12.34 -12.58
C TYR A 99 4.31 13.64 -13.41
N HIS A 100 3.62 13.71 -14.55
CA HIS A 100 3.68 14.83 -15.46
C HIS A 100 2.29 15.23 -15.98
N LYS A 101 1.90 16.49 -15.76
CA LYS A 101 0.52 17.02 -15.95
C LYS A 101 -0.12 16.72 -17.31
N ARG A 102 0.66 16.57 -18.37
CA ARG A 102 0.19 16.36 -19.76
C ARG A 102 0.51 14.98 -20.34
N ARG A 103 1.36 14.18 -19.69
CA ARG A 103 1.83 12.91 -20.26
C ARG A 103 1.06 11.76 -19.64
N LYS A 104 0.31 11.03 -20.45
CA LYS A 104 -0.26 9.74 -20.05
C LYS A 104 0.80 8.64 -20.15
N THR A 105 0.55 7.55 -19.46
CA THR A 105 1.32 6.31 -19.46
C THR A 105 0.60 5.22 -20.25
N ASN A 106 1.29 4.14 -20.60
CA ASN A 106 0.74 3.08 -21.44
C ASN A 106 -0.56 2.50 -20.84
N TRP A 107 -0.58 2.23 -19.53
CA TRP A 107 -1.77 1.70 -18.84
C TRP A 107 -2.96 2.66 -18.77
N GLU A 108 -2.75 3.97 -18.95
CA GLU A 108 -3.81 4.99 -19.03
C GLU A 108 -4.40 5.13 -20.44
N ASN A 109 -3.74 4.57 -21.46
CA ASN A 109 -4.16 4.62 -22.86
C ASN A 109 -4.64 3.26 -23.38
N ASP A 110 -4.06 2.17 -22.89
CA ASP A 110 -4.30 0.80 -23.34
C ASP A 110 -5.19 0.04 -22.31
N PRO A 111 -6.42 -0.36 -22.68
CA PRO A 111 -7.28 -1.16 -21.81
C PRO A 111 -6.80 -2.60 -21.63
N TYR A 112 -5.98 -3.13 -22.56
CA TYR A 112 -5.43 -4.49 -22.54
C TYR A 112 -4.04 -4.56 -21.89
N TYR A 113 -3.56 -3.45 -21.31
CA TYR A 113 -2.21 -3.36 -20.73
C TYR A 113 -1.85 -4.49 -19.76
N CYS A 114 -2.82 -5.03 -19.01
CA CYS A 114 -2.54 -6.14 -18.10
C CYS A 114 -2.14 -7.43 -18.82
N ASP A 115 -2.58 -7.68 -20.04
CA ASP A 115 -2.21 -8.89 -20.78
C ASP A 115 -0.70 -8.90 -21.09
N VAL A 116 -0.14 -7.74 -21.43
CA VAL A 116 1.33 -7.55 -21.52
C VAL A 116 2.02 -7.77 -20.16
N ILE A 117 1.41 -7.34 -19.05
CA ILE A 117 1.97 -7.55 -17.71
C ILE A 117 1.94 -9.03 -17.30
N LYS A 118 0.92 -9.80 -17.69
CA LYS A 118 0.83 -11.24 -17.40
C LYS A 118 1.96 -12.06 -18.02
N GLU A 119 2.58 -11.59 -19.10
CA GLU A 119 3.72 -12.29 -19.74
C GLU A 119 5.09 -11.92 -19.14
N ILE A 120 5.18 -10.82 -18.38
CA ILE A 120 6.45 -10.25 -17.92
C ILE A 120 6.80 -10.71 -16.50
N PHE A 121 8.01 -11.24 -16.30
CA PHE A 121 8.57 -11.49 -14.96
C PHE A 121 8.71 -10.17 -14.17
N PRO A 122 8.30 -10.09 -12.89
CA PRO A 122 7.92 -11.18 -11.98
C PRO A 122 6.42 -11.53 -11.95
N TYR A 123 5.59 -10.95 -12.80
CA TYR A 123 4.12 -11.05 -12.73
C TYR A 123 3.56 -12.31 -13.41
N ASN A 124 4.33 -12.88 -14.34
CA ASN A 124 4.00 -14.09 -15.09
C ASN A 124 4.09 -15.42 -14.30
N ASN A 125 4.61 -15.38 -13.07
CA ASN A 125 4.72 -16.57 -12.22
C ASN A 125 4.45 -16.23 -10.75
N GLY A 126 3.83 -17.17 -10.04
CA GLY A 126 3.62 -17.10 -8.60
C GLY A 126 2.66 -16.00 -8.14
N ARG A 127 2.88 -15.51 -6.92
CA ARG A 127 1.92 -14.67 -6.19
C ARG A 127 1.88 -13.19 -6.62
N ARG A 128 2.89 -12.71 -7.35
CA ARG A 128 3.17 -11.28 -7.44
C ARG A 128 2.05 -10.45 -8.05
N LEU A 129 1.41 -10.93 -9.12
CA LEU A 129 0.34 -10.18 -9.79
C LEU A 129 -0.88 -10.01 -8.87
N PHE A 130 -1.30 -11.06 -8.18
CA PHE A 130 -2.39 -11.01 -7.20
C PHE A 130 -2.08 -10.10 -6.01
N ASP A 131 -0.84 -10.11 -5.51
CA ASP A 131 -0.44 -9.19 -4.44
C ASP A 131 -0.50 -7.71 -4.89
N ILE A 132 -0.28 -7.40 -6.17
CA ILE A 132 -0.50 -6.05 -6.73
C ILE A 132 -1.99 -5.71 -6.83
N MET A 133 -2.86 -6.69 -7.10
CA MET A 133 -4.32 -6.48 -7.03
C MET A 133 -4.75 -6.10 -5.61
N ASP A 134 -4.30 -6.86 -4.59
CA ASP A 134 -4.57 -6.52 -3.19
C ASP A 134 -4.04 -5.14 -2.80
N LEU A 135 -2.83 -4.79 -3.27
CA LEU A 135 -2.23 -3.48 -3.01
C LEU A 135 -3.01 -2.33 -3.67
N SER A 136 -3.54 -2.56 -4.88
CA SER A 136 -4.44 -1.63 -5.59
C SER A 136 -5.75 -1.41 -4.84
N VAL A 137 -6.37 -2.47 -4.31
CA VAL A 137 -7.57 -2.35 -3.46
C VAL A 137 -7.25 -1.57 -2.18
N PHE A 138 -6.14 -1.90 -1.51
CA PHE A 138 -5.68 -1.23 -0.30
C PHE A 138 -5.45 0.27 -0.55
N ASP A 139 -4.74 0.61 -1.63
CA ASP A 139 -4.49 2.00 -2.02
C ASP A 139 -5.77 2.73 -2.43
N PHE A 140 -6.72 2.09 -3.13
CA PHE A 140 -7.99 2.70 -3.51
C PHE A 140 -8.86 3.03 -2.30
N LEU A 141 -9.01 2.09 -1.34
CA LEU A 141 -9.77 2.32 -0.12
C LEU A 141 -9.22 3.51 0.68
N MET A 142 -7.89 3.67 0.73
CA MET A 142 -7.24 4.83 1.34
C MET A 142 -7.27 6.10 0.44
N GLY A 143 -7.47 5.97 -0.87
CA GLY A 143 -7.29 7.07 -1.84
C GLY A 143 -5.82 7.42 -2.12
N ASN A 144 -4.89 6.47 -1.93
CA ASN A 144 -3.46 6.68 -2.16
C ASN A 144 -3.10 6.55 -3.66
N MET A 145 -2.73 7.67 -4.29
CA MET A 145 -2.39 7.70 -5.72
C MET A 145 -0.88 7.54 -6.03
N ASP A 146 -0.02 7.54 -5.00
CA ASP A 146 1.45 7.72 -5.11
C ASP A 146 2.23 6.39 -5.16
N ARG A 147 1.58 5.29 -5.51
CA ARG A 147 2.20 3.96 -5.59
C ARG A 147 3.08 3.83 -6.84
N HIS A 148 4.26 4.47 -6.83
CA HIS A 148 5.25 4.35 -7.91
C HIS A 148 6.18 3.14 -7.80
N HIS A 149 6.35 2.60 -6.59
CA HIS A 149 7.29 1.54 -6.25
C HIS A 149 6.72 0.67 -5.13
N TYR A 150 7.24 -0.54 -5.00
CA TYR A 150 7.01 -1.43 -3.86
C TYR A 150 8.31 -2.14 -3.47
N GLU A 151 8.47 -2.50 -2.19
CA GLU A 151 9.62 -3.29 -1.72
C GLU A 151 9.22 -4.76 -1.50
N THR A 152 10.14 -5.68 -1.72
CA THR A 152 10.01 -7.09 -1.30
C THR A 152 11.26 -7.58 -0.58
N ILE A 153 11.14 -8.63 0.24
CA ILE A 153 12.28 -9.32 0.84
C ILE A 153 12.92 -10.23 -0.21
N VAL A 154 14.24 -10.16 -0.37
CA VAL A 154 14.99 -10.91 -1.41
C VAL A 154 15.05 -12.40 -1.11
N SER A 155 15.18 -12.80 0.16
CA SER A 155 15.36 -14.19 0.61
C SER A 155 14.20 -15.15 0.28
N PHE A 156 13.08 -14.63 -0.23
CA PHE A 156 11.91 -15.40 -0.65
C PHE A 156 11.61 -15.24 -2.16
N GLU A 157 12.58 -14.71 -2.92
CA GLU A 157 12.56 -14.55 -4.38
C GLU A 157 11.27 -13.92 -4.94
N ASN A 158 10.47 -14.69 -5.71
CA ASN A 158 9.18 -14.26 -6.21
C ASN A 158 7.98 -14.71 -5.34
N TYR A 159 8.19 -15.67 -4.43
CA TYR A 159 7.20 -16.16 -3.46
C TYR A 159 7.09 -15.27 -2.21
N THR A 160 7.50 -14.01 -2.36
CA THR A 160 7.46 -12.91 -1.38
C THR A 160 6.29 -11.96 -1.67
N TYR A 161 5.83 -11.23 -0.64
CA TYR A 161 4.80 -10.21 -0.79
C TYR A 161 5.39 -8.78 -0.86
N PRO A 162 4.72 -7.84 -1.55
CA PRO A 162 4.99 -6.41 -1.43
C PRO A 162 4.82 -5.95 0.02
N ILE A 163 5.85 -5.31 0.59
CA ILE A 163 5.76 -4.67 1.90
C ILE A 163 4.94 -3.39 1.72
N HIS A 164 3.84 -3.26 2.47
CA HIS A 164 2.99 -2.08 2.40
C HIS A 164 3.73 -0.91 3.12
N LEU A 165 4.29 0.02 2.34
CA LEU A 165 5.04 1.20 2.81
C LEU A 165 4.47 2.52 2.23
N ASP A 166 4.93 3.65 2.77
CA ASP A 166 4.67 5.02 2.27
C ASP A 166 3.20 5.44 2.04
N HIS A 167 2.31 5.02 2.93
CA HIS A 167 0.89 5.43 2.95
C HIS A 167 0.63 6.90 3.34
N GLY A 168 1.66 7.74 3.40
CA GLY A 168 1.59 9.12 3.92
C GLY A 168 0.74 10.09 3.08
N ARG A 169 0.25 9.65 1.91
CA ARG A 169 -0.68 10.41 1.05
C ARG A 169 -2.08 9.81 0.95
N GLY A 170 -2.37 8.75 1.71
CA GLY A 170 -3.74 8.26 1.88
C GLY A 170 -4.59 9.23 2.71
N PHE A 171 -5.91 9.09 2.61
CA PHE A 171 -6.92 9.82 3.39
C PHE A 171 -6.86 11.36 3.25
N GLY A 172 -6.32 11.88 2.15
CA GLY A 172 -6.31 13.33 1.88
C GLY A 172 -7.68 13.91 1.53
N ASP A 173 -8.56 13.12 0.89
CA ASP A 173 -9.94 13.50 0.56
C ASP A 173 -10.86 12.29 0.78
N SER A 174 -11.93 12.47 1.56
CA SER A 174 -12.97 11.47 1.84
C SER A 174 -14.16 11.55 0.89
N SER A 175 -14.35 12.69 0.21
CA SER A 175 -15.47 12.95 -0.70
C SER A 175 -15.21 12.46 -2.12
N LYS A 176 -13.94 12.47 -2.56
CA LYS A 176 -13.54 12.05 -3.91
C LYS A 176 -13.12 10.59 -3.97
N ASN A 177 -13.42 9.94 -5.10
CA ASN A 177 -13.00 8.57 -5.40
C ASN A 177 -12.16 8.58 -6.68
N GLU A 178 -10.98 7.98 -6.65
CA GLU A 178 -10.06 7.95 -7.78
C GLU A 178 -10.04 6.56 -8.41
N ASN A 179 -10.94 6.35 -9.37
CA ASN A 179 -11.14 5.06 -10.00
C ASN A 179 -9.90 4.57 -10.75
N SER A 180 -8.98 5.45 -11.16
CA SER A 180 -7.72 5.03 -11.81
C SER A 180 -6.78 4.23 -10.89
N ILE A 181 -6.97 4.25 -9.57
CA ILE A 181 -6.22 3.37 -8.65
C ILE A 181 -6.62 1.89 -8.84
N LEU A 182 -7.86 1.62 -9.29
CA LEU A 182 -8.39 0.28 -9.58
C LEU A 182 -8.04 -0.23 -11.00
N ALA A 183 -7.19 0.48 -11.75
CA ALA A 183 -6.73 0.02 -13.07
C ALA A 183 -6.21 -1.42 -13.10
N PRO A 184 -5.41 -1.90 -12.13
CA PRO A 184 -5.02 -3.31 -12.05
C PRO A 184 -6.24 -4.25 -12.01
N ILE A 185 -7.25 -3.94 -11.18
CA ILE A 185 -8.44 -4.79 -11.02
C ILE A 185 -9.26 -4.89 -12.31
N TYR A 186 -9.60 -3.75 -12.93
CA TYR A 186 -10.46 -3.77 -14.12
C TYR A 186 -9.75 -4.16 -15.42
N GLN A 187 -8.42 -4.06 -15.49
CA GLN A 187 -7.64 -4.55 -16.65
C GLN A 187 -7.28 -6.03 -16.49
N CYS A 188 -6.88 -6.48 -15.31
CA CYS A 188 -6.45 -7.88 -15.11
C CYS A 188 -7.62 -8.84 -14.86
N CYS A 189 -8.70 -8.37 -14.24
CA CYS A 189 -9.80 -9.20 -13.74
C CYS A 189 -9.38 -10.24 -12.69
N LEU A 190 -8.35 -9.93 -11.91
CA LEU A 190 -7.81 -10.78 -10.86
C LEU A 190 -8.11 -10.17 -9.49
N PHE A 191 -8.48 -11.01 -8.53
CA PHE A 191 -8.81 -10.62 -7.17
C PHE A 191 -8.52 -11.77 -6.22
N LYS A 192 -8.07 -11.51 -4.98
CA LYS A 192 -7.91 -12.55 -3.96
C LYS A 192 -9.16 -12.63 -3.08
N TYR A 193 -9.81 -13.79 -2.98
CA TYR A 193 -11.07 -13.90 -2.22
C TYR A 193 -10.90 -13.59 -0.72
N SER A 194 -9.74 -13.89 -0.12
CA SER A 194 -9.44 -13.48 1.26
C SER A 194 -9.62 -11.97 1.50
N THR A 195 -9.36 -11.14 0.48
CA THR A 195 -9.49 -9.68 0.53
C THR A 195 -10.96 -9.23 0.58
N LEU A 196 -11.91 -10.05 0.09
CA LEU A 196 -13.35 -9.78 0.23
C LEU A 196 -13.89 -10.07 1.65
N LYS A 197 -13.17 -10.86 2.45
CA LYS A 197 -13.67 -11.40 3.73
C LYS A 197 -13.27 -10.57 4.97
N SER A 198 -12.46 -9.52 4.82
CA SER A 198 -12.01 -8.70 5.96
C SER A 198 -13.05 -7.63 6.35
N PRO A 199 -13.58 -7.61 7.59
CA PRO A 199 -14.46 -6.53 8.07
C PRO A 199 -13.67 -5.27 8.45
N ILE A 200 -14.20 -4.08 8.11
CA ILE A 200 -13.50 -2.79 8.20
C ILE A 200 -14.47 -1.72 8.74
N LEU A 201 -14.29 -1.16 9.95
CA LEU A 201 -15.22 -0.13 10.49
C LEU A 201 -14.56 0.92 11.44
N PHE A 202 -14.48 2.21 11.05
CA PHE A 202 -14.70 3.48 11.83
C PHE A 202 -14.25 4.75 11.02
N GLU A 203 -14.88 5.94 10.99
CA GLU A 203 -16.31 6.31 11.17
C GLU A 203 -16.81 7.29 10.06
N PRO A 204 -16.19 8.47 9.79
CA PRO A 204 -16.54 9.29 8.60
C PRO A 204 -15.84 8.78 7.34
N HIS A 205 -14.57 8.38 7.49
CA HIS A 205 -13.87 7.56 6.51
C HIS A 205 -14.55 6.19 6.32
N LEU A 206 -15.43 5.77 7.22
CA LEU A 206 -16.23 4.56 7.04
C LEU A 206 -17.21 4.72 5.88
N LYS A 207 -18.05 5.76 5.86
CA LYS A 207 -18.98 6.00 4.73
C LYS A 207 -18.24 6.07 3.39
N ALA A 208 -17.04 6.66 3.40
CA ALA A 208 -16.15 6.66 2.22
C ALA A 208 -15.58 5.27 1.90
N ILE A 209 -15.15 4.48 2.89
CA ILE A 209 -14.65 3.10 2.73
C ILE A 209 -15.76 2.14 2.30
N ASP A 210 -16.96 2.23 2.85
CA ASP A 210 -18.15 1.45 2.46
C ASP A 210 -18.53 1.77 1.02
N HIS A 211 -18.60 3.06 0.67
CA HIS A 211 -18.84 3.50 -0.70
C HIS A 211 -17.73 3.02 -1.66
N ARG A 212 -16.46 3.12 -1.26
CA ARG A 212 -15.33 2.58 -2.04
C ARG A 212 -15.36 1.06 -2.12
N LEU A 213 -15.77 0.34 -1.08
CA LEU A 213 -15.93 -1.12 -1.10
C LEU A 213 -17.05 -1.52 -2.06
N ILE A 214 -18.16 -0.79 -2.08
CA ILE A 214 -19.22 -0.94 -3.09
C ILE A 214 -18.66 -0.72 -4.50
N ILE A 215 -17.81 0.29 -4.72
CA ILE A 215 -17.12 0.50 -6.01
C ILE A 215 -16.22 -0.71 -6.35
N VAL A 216 -15.38 -1.20 -5.43
CA VAL A 216 -14.52 -2.38 -5.64
C VAL A 216 -15.35 -3.61 -6.03
N LEU A 217 -16.43 -3.88 -5.29
CA LEU A 217 -17.35 -4.99 -5.56
C LEU A 217 -18.09 -4.83 -6.90
N LYS A 218 -18.47 -3.60 -7.26
CA LYS A 218 -19.08 -3.27 -8.56
C LYS A 218 -18.10 -3.50 -9.70
N THR A 219 -16.88 -2.98 -9.60
CA THR A 219 -15.80 -3.18 -10.58
C THR A 219 -15.49 -4.66 -10.76
N LEU A 220 -15.40 -5.43 -9.67
CA LEU A 220 -15.21 -6.88 -9.73
C LEU A 220 -16.37 -7.57 -10.45
N ARG A 221 -17.62 -7.23 -10.12
CA ARG A 221 -18.82 -7.82 -10.73
C ARG A 221 -18.94 -7.49 -12.23
N GLU A 222 -18.62 -6.26 -12.63
CA GLU A 222 -18.59 -5.85 -14.04
C GLU A 222 -17.50 -6.59 -14.81
N CYS A 223 -16.33 -6.78 -14.20
CA CYS A 223 -15.24 -7.51 -14.82
C CYS A 223 -15.55 -9.00 -14.99
N LEU A 224 -16.06 -9.66 -13.94
CA LEU A 224 -16.51 -11.06 -13.97
C LEU A 224 -17.57 -11.29 -15.06
N LYS A 225 -18.58 -10.40 -15.14
CA LYS A 225 -19.60 -10.43 -16.21
C LYS A 225 -18.97 -10.38 -17.61
N LYS A 226 -18.01 -9.50 -17.84
CA LYS A 226 -17.31 -9.38 -19.14
C LYS A 226 -16.53 -10.63 -19.53
N GLN A 227 -15.99 -11.36 -18.56
CA GLN A 227 -15.24 -12.61 -18.82
C GLN A 227 -16.11 -13.88 -18.78
N GLY A 228 -17.44 -13.77 -18.60
CA GLY A 228 -18.31 -14.92 -18.41
C GLY A 228 -18.02 -15.74 -17.14
N LYS A 229 -17.28 -15.17 -16.18
CA LYS A 229 -16.83 -15.84 -14.96
C LYS A 229 -17.78 -15.58 -13.79
N SER A 230 -17.81 -16.54 -12.87
CA SER A 230 -18.51 -16.46 -11.59
C SER A 230 -17.54 -16.15 -10.45
N LEU A 231 -18.08 -15.85 -9.26
CA LEU A 231 -17.27 -15.75 -8.06
C LEU A 231 -16.59 -17.08 -7.69
N LYS A 232 -17.13 -18.24 -8.11
CA LYS A 232 -16.55 -19.57 -7.81
C LYS A 232 -15.17 -19.71 -8.46
N ASP A 233 -14.99 -19.19 -9.66
CA ASP A 233 -13.75 -19.28 -10.44
C ASP A 233 -12.57 -18.55 -9.76
N ILE A 234 -12.86 -17.52 -8.94
CA ILE A 234 -11.86 -16.83 -8.11
C ILE A 234 -11.32 -17.74 -7.00
N PHE A 235 -12.17 -18.57 -6.36
CA PHE A 235 -11.72 -19.48 -5.29
C PHE A 235 -10.76 -20.56 -5.80
N HIS A 236 -10.89 -20.98 -7.06
CA HIS A 236 -9.97 -21.94 -7.66
C HIS A 236 -8.58 -21.32 -7.84
N LEU A 237 -8.50 -20.10 -8.38
CA LEU A 237 -7.24 -19.36 -8.53
C LEU A 237 -6.53 -19.10 -7.18
N GLU A 238 -7.26 -18.87 -6.09
CA GLU A 238 -6.68 -18.69 -4.76
C GLU A 238 -6.05 -19.98 -4.20
N LYS A 239 -6.63 -21.16 -4.48
CA LYS A 239 -6.07 -22.46 -4.08
C LYS A 239 -4.79 -22.83 -4.86
N ASP A 240 -4.66 -22.38 -6.09
CA ASP A 240 -3.44 -22.57 -6.90
C ASP A 240 -2.32 -21.65 -6.41
N TYR A 241 -2.68 -20.42 -6.03
CA TYR A 241 -1.80 -19.43 -5.43
C TYR A 241 -1.21 -19.90 -4.08
N ASP A 242 -2.03 -20.39 -3.15
CA ASP A 242 -1.54 -20.79 -1.81
C ASP A 242 -0.71 -22.09 -1.87
N ARG A 243 -0.86 -22.93 -2.92
CA ARG A 243 0.00 -24.10 -3.16
C ARG A 243 1.45 -23.75 -3.46
N GLY A 244 1.74 -22.55 -3.98
CA GLY A 244 3.11 -22.04 -4.10
C GLY A 244 3.85 -21.95 -2.76
N HIS A 245 3.13 -21.97 -1.64
CA HIS A 245 3.72 -21.96 -0.29
C HIS A 245 4.26 -23.34 0.14
N GLN A 246 3.80 -24.45 -0.48
CA GLN A 246 4.21 -25.83 -0.14
C GLN A 246 5.59 -26.21 -0.71
N VAL A 247 6.10 -25.48 -1.70
CA VAL A 247 7.43 -25.76 -2.28
C VAL A 247 8.54 -25.53 -1.26
N LEU A 248 8.35 -24.60 -0.32
CA LEU A 248 9.31 -24.28 0.75
C LEU A 248 9.15 -25.14 2.02
N SER A 249 8.05 -25.89 2.17
CA SER A 249 7.90 -26.86 3.27
C SER A 249 8.57 -28.21 2.97
N ASN A 250 8.83 -28.50 1.70
CA ASN A 250 9.36 -29.80 1.24
C ASN A 250 10.86 -29.75 0.94
N SER A 251 11.52 -28.61 1.19
CA SER A 251 12.98 -28.42 1.06
C SER A 251 13.71 -28.53 2.41
N GLN A 252 13.13 -29.25 3.37
CA GLN A 252 13.78 -29.72 4.60
C GLN A 252 13.67 -31.25 4.68
N VAL A 253 14.55 -31.92 3.94
CA VAL A 253 14.97 -33.33 4.10
C VAL A 253 16.48 -33.35 3.93
#